data_AF-A0A0B4FEL3-F1
#
_entry.id   AF-A0A0B4FEL3-F1
#
_cell.length_a   1.000
_cell.length_b   1.000
_cell.length_c   1.000
_cell.angle_alpha   90.00
_cell.angle_beta   90.00
_cell.angle_gamma   90.00
#
_symmetry.space_group_name_H-M   'P 1'
#
loop_
_entity.id
_entity.type
_entity.pdbx_description
1 polymer ?
#
loop_
_entity_poly.entity_id
_entity_poly.type
_entity_poly.pdbx_seq_one_letter_code
_entity_poly.pdbx_strand_id
1 'polypeptide(L)'
;MGSSDIPPPTAPGWLIPASSTLLSAGVVFWLICYVLMTKRSLSTRDTPIPLLALGINLSWEIVYAFYVTEEWLEFAGFVMWLALDMPVLYTTLRYGRRSNAASPLVARHVPLLLGLVFAFGLVTNSLFASWWLKEPHRGSGLKSGKIWKGLEARDTTELAWWSAGVAQMIMSVGALGMLLQRGHSGGQSYAIW
;
A
#
# COMPACT_ATOMS: atom_id res chain seq x y z
N MET A 1 -7.77 -3.78 -9.44
CA MET A 1 -7.79 -2.71 -10.46
C MET A 1 -7.66 -3.37 -11.80
N GLY A 2 -8.42 -2.88 -12.78
CA GLY A 2 -8.43 -3.41 -14.14
C GLY A 2 -9.23 -4.71 -14.30
N SER A 3 -10.12 -5.08 -13.36
CA SER A 3 -10.97 -6.26 -13.53
C SER A 3 -11.98 -6.13 -14.68
N SER A 4 -12.28 -4.89 -15.08
CA SER A 4 -13.12 -4.53 -16.22
C SER A 4 -12.32 -4.40 -17.54
N ASP A 5 -10.99 -4.55 -17.51
CA ASP A 5 -10.16 -4.35 -18.68
C ASP A 5 -10.35 -5.46 -19.72
N ILE A 6 -10.43 -5.06 -20.99
CA ILE A 6 -10.56 -5.97 -22.12
C ILE A 6 -9.18 -6.20 -22.75
N PRO A 7 -8.61 -7.42 -22.70
CA PRO A 7 -7.32 -7.70 -23.31
C PRO A 7 -7.40 -7.61 -24.84
N PRO A 8 -6.31 -7.23 -25.53
CA PRO A 8 -6.28 -7.21 -26.99
C PRO A 8 -6.45 -8.64 -27.56
N PRO A 9 -6.96 -8.80 -28.80
CA PRO A 9 -7.18 -10.12 -29.41
C PRO A 9 -5.91 -10.98 -29.54
N THR A 10 -4.74 -10.34 -29.55
CA THR A 10 -3.43 -11.01 -29.61
C THR A 10 -2.96 -11.55 -28.26
N ALA A 11 -3.63 -11.21 -27.15
CA ALA A 11 -3.26 -11.66 -25.82
C ALA A 11 -3.54 -13.17 -25.67
N PRO A 12 -2.58 -13.97 -25.18
CA PRO A 12 -2.82 -15.38 -24.90
C PRO A 12 -3.93 -15.56 -23.86
N GLY A 13 -4.82 -16.54 -24.07
CA GLY A 13 -5.97 -16.78 -23.17
C GLY A 13 -5.60 -17.12 -21.73
N TRP A 14 -4.36 -17.55 -21.47
CA TRP A 14 -3.85 -17.84 -20.12
C TRP A 14 -3.34 -16.60 -19.37
N LEU A 15 -3.11 -15.48 -20.05
CA LEU A 15 -2.43 -14.31 -19.48
C LEU A 15 -3.23 -13.69 -18.33
N ILE A 16 -4.52 -13.41 -18.56
CA ILE A 16 -5.40 -12.80 -17.56
C ILE A 16 -5.63 -13.76 -16.37
N PRO A 17 -5.96 -15.06 -16.57
CA PRO A 17 -6.02 -16.01 -15.47
C PRO A 17 -4.75 -16.07 -14.63
N ALA A 18 -3.57 -16.17 -15.27
CA ALA A 18 -2.29 -16.24 -14.56
C ALA A 18 -2.03 -14.96 -13.75
N SER A 19 -2.26 -13.78 -14.34
CA SER A 19 -2.12 -12.50 -13.66
C SER A 19 -3.04 -12.41 -12.43
N SER A 20 -4.31 -12.78 -12.58
CA SER A 20 -5.30 -12.77 -11.50
C SER A 20 -4.95 -13.74 -10.37
N THR A 21 -4.46 -14.94 -10.70
CA THR A 21 -4.00 -15.92 -9.71
C THR A 21 -2.79 -15.41 -8.93
N LEU A 22 -1.78 -14.86 -9.61
CA LEU A 22 -0.58 -14.33 -8.96
C LEU A 22 -0.92 -13.13 -8.06
N LEU A 23 -1.77 -12.22 -8.54
CA LEU A 23 -2.24 -11.09 -7.75
C LEU A 23 -3.00 -11.56 -6.50
N SER A 24 -3.93 -12.51 -6.66
CA SER A 24 -4.72 -13.05 -5.55
C SER A 24 -3.84 -13.74 -4.50
N ALA A 25 -2.82 -14.49 -4.93
CA ALA A 25 -1.84 -15.08 -4.03
C ALA A 25 -1.07 -13.99 -3.27
N GLY A 26 -0.61 -12.95 -3.96
CA GLY A 26 0.04 -11.79 -3.36
C GLY A 26 -0.84 -11.09 -2.31
N VAL A 27 -2.13 -10.90 -2.62
CA VAL A 27 -3.11 -10.35 -1.67
C VAL A 27 -3.18 -11.22 -0.42
N VAL A 28 -3.38 -12.54 -0.57
CA VAL A 28 -3.48 -13.47 0.57
C VAL A 28 -2.23 -13.43 1.45
N PHE A 29 -1.03 -13.48 0.85
CA PHE A 29 0.21 -13.36 1.61
C PHE A 29 0.29 -12.02 2.35
N TRP A 30 -0.10 -10.92 1.72
CA TRP A 30 -0.10 -9.61 2.37
C TRP A 30 -1.06 -9.53 3.57
N LEU A 31 -2.25 -10.12 3.47
CA LEU A 31 -3.18 -10.22 4.61
C LEU A 31 -2.55 -10.98 5.79
N ILE A 32 -1.84 -12.07 5.49
CA ILE A 32 -1.10 -12.85 6.49
C ILE A 32 -0.01 -11.97 7.12
N CYS A 33 0.72 -11.19 6.32
CA CYS A 33 1.75 -10.27 6.80
C CYS A 33 1.17 -9.27 7.82
N TYR A 34 0.01 -8.64 7.56
CA TYR A 34 -0.61 -7.72 8.53
C TYR A 34 -0.90 -8.38 9.89
N VAL A 35 -1.41 -9.61 9.87
CA VAL A 35 -1.69 -10.38 11.10
C VAL A 35 -0.38 -10.71 11.83
N LEU A 36 0.64 -11.18 11.10
CA LEU A 36 1.93 -11.54 11.70
C LEU A 36 2.68 -10.32 12.24
N MET A 37 2.67 -9.19 11.52
CA MET A 37 3.21 -7.90 11.95
C MET A 37 2.61 -7.49 13.29
N THR A 38 1.29 -7.51 13.38
CA THR A 38 0.57 -7.16 14.62
C THR A 38 0.97 -8.07 15.77
N LYS A 39 0.95 -9.40 15.56
CA LYS A 39 1.34 -10.38 16.59
C LYS A 39 2.79 -10.17 17.06
N ARG A 40 3.72 -9.96 16.11
CA ARG A 40 5.13 -9.74 16.39
C ARG A 40 5.34 -8.43 17.15
N SER A 41 4.66 -7.37 16.75
CA SER A 41 4.71 -6.08 17.42
C SER A 41 4.20 -6.16 18.86
N LEU A 42 3.08 -6.84 19.11
CA LEU A 42 2.56 -7.06 20.46
C LEU A 42 3.54 -7.83 21.36
N SER A 43 4.20 -8.85 20.81
CA SER A 43 5.17 -9.69 21.53
C SER A 43 6.47 -8.94 21.86
N THR A 44 7.02 -8.24 20.88
CA THR A 44 8.33 -7.56 21.00
C THR A 44 8.21 -6.14 21.59
N ARG A 45 7.00 -5.57 21.53
CA ARG A 45 6.68 -4.18 21.87
C ARG A 45 7.50 -3.18 21.05
N ASP A 46 7.63 -3.49 19.76
CA ASP A 46 8.29 -2.65 18.77
C ASP A 46 7.43 -2.49 17.53
N THR A 47 7.53 -1.36 16.85
CA THR A 47 6.71 -1.08 15.66
C THR A 47 7.06 -2.04 14.51
N PRO A 48 6.05 -2.58 13.82
CA PRO A 48 6.26 -3.57 12.77
C PRO A 48 6.46 -2.96 11.40
N ILE A 49 6.47 -1.64 11.26
CA ILE A 49 6.63 -0.95 9.98
C ILE A 49 7.15 0.48 10.22
N PRO A 50 7.88 1.08 9.26
CA PRO A 50 8.28 2.49 9.37
C PRO A 50 7.08 3.42 9.38
N LEU A 51 7.15 4.50 10.18
CA LEU A 51 6.07 5.50 10.28
C LEU A 51 5.70 6.10 8.92
N LEU A 52 6.71 6.41 8.11
CA LEU A 52 6.52 6.99 6.78
C LEU A 52 5.76 6.03 5.86
N ALA A 53 6.14 4.75 5.87
CA ALA A 53 5.53 3.72 5.04
C ALA A 53 4.07 3.47 5.43
N LEU A 54 3.77 3.35 6.72
CA LEU A 54 2.41 3.15 7.20
C LEU A 54 1.50 4.34 6.86
N GLY A 55 1.95 5.57 7.08
CA GLY A 55 1.15 6.75 6.77
C GLY A 55 0.82 6.85 5.27
N ILE A 56 1.79 6.55 4.41
CA ILE A 56 1.58 6.49 2.95
C ILE A 56 0.63 5.34 2.60
N ASN A 57 0.82 4.15 3.17
CA ASN A 57 -0.01 2.98 2.88
C ASN A 57 -1.49 3.22 3.22
N LEU A 58 -1.78 3.69 4.43
CA LEU A 58 -3.14 4.04 4.86
C LEU A 58 -3.78 5.08 3.93
N SER A 59 -3.00 6.09 3.50
CA SER A 59 -3.50 7.10 2.59
C SER A 59 -3.76 6.57 1.18
N TRP A 60 -2.91 5.65 0.70
CA TRP A 60 -3.03 4.99 -0.58
C TRP A 60 -4.28 4.11 -0.60
N GLU A 61 -4.49 3.29 0.43
CA GLU A 61 -5.66 2.42 0.53
C GLU A 61 -6.97 3.22 0.55
N ILE A 62 -7.02 4.34 1.25
CA ILE A 62 -8.20 5.23 1.25
C ILE A 62 -8.44 5.84 -0.12
N VAL A 63 -7.43 6.48 -0.73
CA VAL A 63 -7.61 7.12 -2.04
C VAL A 63 -8.03 6.09 -3.08
N TYR A 64 -7.38 4.92 -3.08
CA TYR A 64 -7.66 3.93 -4.11
C TYR A 64 -9.02 3.27 -3.92
N ALA A 65 -9.42 2.95 -2.68
CA ALA A 65 -10.77 2.45 -2.40
C ALA A 65 -11.86 3.42 -2.85
N PHE A 66 -11.78 4.69 -2.45
CA PHE A 66 -12.91 5.60 -2.61
C PHE A 66 -12.89 6.39 -3.92
N TYR A 67 -11.71 6.55 -4.55
CA TYR A 67 -11.58 7.30 -5.78
C TYR A 67 -11.30 6.42 -7.00
N VAL A 68 -10.36 5.47 -6.90
CA VAL A 68 -9.81 4.75 -8.07
C VAL A 68 -10.62 3.52 -8.44
N THR A 69 -11.01 2.67 -7.50
CA THR A 69 -11.71 1.41 -7.82
C THR A 69 -13.06 1.63 -8.50
N GLU A 70 -13.41 0.71 -9.39
CA GLU A 70 -14.68 0.71 -10.13
C GLU A 70 -15.59 -0.42 -9.69
N GLU A 71 -14.98 -1.59 -9.45
CA GLU A 71 -15.70 -2.80 -9.13
C GLU A 71 -15.79 -3.02 -7.62
N TRP A 72 -16.94 -3.54 -7.18
CA TRP A 72 -17.20 -3.82 -5.77
C TRP A 72 -16.14 -4.74 -5.14
N LEU A 73 -15.66 -5.74 -5.88
CA LEU A 73 -14.65 -6.67 -5.38
C LEU A 73 -13.33 -5.96 -5.09
N GLU A 74 -12.93 -5.01 -5.94
CA GLU A 74 -11.72 -4.22 -5.74
C GLU A 74 -11.87 -3.33 -4.51
N PHE A 75 -12.99 -2.62 -4.41
CA PHE A 75 -13.33 -1.81 -3.25
C PHE A 75 -13.27 -2.61 -1.94
N ALA A 76 -13.91 -3.78 -1.91
CA ALA A 76 -13.91 -4.66 -0.75
C ALA A 76 -12.49 -5.13 -0.37
N GLY A 77 -11.64 -5.42 -1.37
CA GLY A 77 -10.23 -5.78 -1.15
C GLY A 77 -9.45 -4.67 -0.45
N PHE A 78 -9.61 -3.43 -0.90
CA PHE A 78 -8.97 -2.27 -0.27
C PHE A 78 -9.49 -1.98 1.14
N VAL A 79 -10.80 -2.07 1.35
CA VAL A 79 -11.39 -1.89 2.69
C VAL A 79 -10.90 -2.96 3.66
N MET A 80 -10.74 -4.20 3.17
CA MET A 80 -10.17 -5.30 3.97
C MET A 80 -8.71 -5.05 4.34
N TRP A 81 -7.89 -4.54 3.42
CA TRP A 81 -6.53 -4.11 3.73
C TRP A 81 -6.52 -3.02 4.80
N LEU A 82 -7.32 -1.96 4.62
CA LEU A 82 -7.41 -0.87 5.58
C LEU A 82 -7.86 -1.34 6.98
N ALA A 83 -8.79 -2.29 7.03
CA ALA A 83 -9.24 -2.88 8.29
C ALA A 83 -8.13 -3.65 9.02
N LEU A 84 -7.30 -4.40 8.29
CA LEU A 84 -6.15 -5.14 8.86
C LEU A 84 -4.97 -4.23 9.20
N ASP A 85 -4.91 -3.05 8.60
CA ASP A 85 -3.93 -2.04 8.93
C ASP A 85 -4.24 -1.35 10.27
N MET A 86 -5.50 -1.37 10.74
CA MET A 86 -5.88 -0.76 12.03
C MET A 86 -5.13 -1.36 13.25
N PRO A 87 -5.00 -2.69 13.40
CA PRO A 87 -4.12 -3.27 14.42
C PRO A 87 -2.63 -2.91 14.25
N VAL A 88 -2.14 -2.79 13.01
CA VAL A 88 -0.76 -2.36 12.72
C VAL A 88 -0.55 -0.90 13.14
N LEU A 89 -1.50 -0.02 12.83
CA LEU A 89 -1.55 1.36 13.27
C LEU A 89 -1.58 1.47 14.79
N TYR A 90 -2.46 0.70 15.43
CA TYR A 90 -2.55 0.66 16.89
C TYR A 90 -1.22 0.30 17.54
N THR A 91 -0.59 -0.79 17.10
CA THR A 91 0.70 -1.22 17.66
C THR A 91 1.83 -0.24 17.35
N THR A 92 1.79 0.39 16.17
CA THR A 92 2.73 1.45 15.76
C THR A 92 2.63 2.67 16.66
N LEU A 93 1.42 3.16 16.95
CA LEU A 93 1.20 4.28 17.87
C LEU A 93 1.57 3.92 19.31
N ARG A 94 1.24 2.70 19.75
CA ARG A 94 1.52 2.24 21.12
C ARG A 94 3.01 2.08 21.40
N TYR A 95 3.78 1.55 20.45
CA TYR A 95 5.19 1.21 20.64
C TYR A 95 6.17 2.15 19.93
N GLY A 96 5.69 3.06 19.07
CA GLY A 96 6.51 3.96 18.27
C GLY A 96 7.48 4.81 19.07
N ARG A 97 7.09 5.29 20.25
CA ARG A 97 8.00 6.03 21.13
C ARG A 97 9.21 5.20 21.54
N ARG A 98 9.00 3.92 21.86
CA ARG A 98 10.07 2.99 22.23
C ARG A 98 10.95 2.67 21.03
N SER A 99 10.35 2.29 19.90
CA SER A 99 11.10 1.88 18.71
C SER A 99 11.91 3.02 18.10
N ASN A 100 11.53 4.28 18.37
CA ASN A 100 12.26 5.47 17.93
C ASN A 100 13.08 6.13 19.05
N ALA A 101 13.37 5.43 20.17
CA ALA A 101 14.05 6.01 21.33
C ALA A 101 15.43 6.64 21.02
N ALA A 102 16.12 6.14 19.98
CA ALA A 102 17.37 6.72 19.49
C ALA A 102 17.22 8.14 18.93
N SER A 103 16.00 8.57 18.58
CA SER A 103 15.68 9.93 18.13
C SER A 103 14.61 10.55 19.03
N PRO A 104 15.00 11.33 20.07
CA PRO A 104 14.07 11.91 21.03
C PRO A 104 13.01 12.84 20.40
N LEU A 105 13.32 13.47 19.27
CA LEU A 105 12.36 14.31 18.54
C LEU A 105 11.27 13.46 17.90
N VAL A 106 11.64 12.37 17.22
CA VAL A 106 10.67 11.46 16.58
C VAL A 106 9.85 10.73 17.64
N ALA A 107 10.50 10.18 18.67
CA ALA A 107 9.85 9.39 19.72
C ALA A 107 8.72 10.16 20.43
N ARG A 108 8.88 11.47 20.65
CA ARG A 108 7.88 12.33 21.30
C ARG A 108 6.71 12.70 20.39
N HIS A 109 6.89 12.67 19.08
CA HIS A 109 5.92 13.17 18.11
C HIS A 109 5.37 12.10 17.17
N VAL A 110 5.47 10.82 17.51
CA VAL A 110 5.04 9.71 16.64
C VAL A 110 3.62 9.90 16.06
N PRO A 111 2.58 10.18 16.87
CA PRO A 111 1.22 10.34 16.33
C PRO A 111 1.11 11.54 15.38
N LEU A 112 1.77 12.64 15.71
CA LEU A 112 1.78 13.85 14.88
C LEU A 112 2.47 13.58 13.54
N LEU A 113 3.67 12.99 13.57
CA LEU A 113 4.43 12.67 12.36
C LEU A 113 3.66 11.70 11.45
N LEU A 114 3.06 10.67 12.03
CA LEU A 114 2.23 9.72 11.28
C LEU A 114 1.01 10.41 10.67
N GLY A 115 0.32 11.27 11.42
CA GLY A 115 -0.82 12.05 10.93
C GLY A 115 -0.44 13.03 9.80
N LEU A 116 0.71 13.69 9.91
CA LEU A 116 1.24 14.58 8.87
C LEU A 116 1.58 13.81 7.59
N VAL A 117 2.27 12.67 7.71
CA VAL A 117 2.57 11.79 6.57
C VAL A 117 1.29 11.29 5.93
N PHE A 118 0.32 10.85 6.73
CA PHE A 118 -0.97 10.38 6.24
C PHE A 118 -1.73 11.48 5.47
N ALA A 119 -1.82 12.69 6.04
CA ALA A 119 -2.47 13.82 5.38
C ALA A 119 -1.75 14.22 4.07
N PHE A 120 -0.42 14.28 4.09
CA PHE A 120 0.38 14.51 2.90
C PHE A 120 0.17 13.41 1.85
N GLY A 121 0.12 12.16 2.29
CA GLY A 121 -0.14 10.99 1.47
C GLY A 121 -1.53 11.07 0.81
N LEU A 122 -2.57 11.50 1.53
CA LEU A 122 -3.91 11.67 0.97
C LEU A 122 -3.90 12.70 -0.17
N VAL A 123 -3.27 13.84 0.06
CA VAL A 123 -3.16 14.91 -0.96
C VAL A 123 -2.38 14.42 -2.16
N THR A 124 -1.20 13.85 -1.96
CA THR A 124 -0.32 13.42 -3.05
C THR A 124 -0.88 12.25 -3.85
N ASN A 125 -1.43 11.22 -3.20
CA ASN A 125 -2.10 10.12 -3.90
C ASN A 125 -3.32 10.60 -4.67
N SER A 126 -4.14 11.50 -4.10
CA SER A 126 -5.31 12.07 -4.81
C SER A 126 -4.89 12.90 -6.01
N LEU A 127 -3.88 13.76 -5.87
CA LEU A 127 -3.35 14.56 -6.97
C LEU A 127 -2.73 13.68 -8.05
N PHE A 128 -1.99 12.64 -7.67
CA PHE A 128 -1.39 11.72 -8.63
C PHE A 128 -2.45 10.91 -9.39
N ALA A 129 -3.42 10.32 -8.69
CA ALA A 129 -4.50 9.56 -9.31
C ALA A 129 -5.38 10.44 -10.20
N SER A 130 -5.76 11.64 -9.72
CA SER A 130 -6.58 12.57 -10.49
C SER A 130 -5.83 13.13 -11.70
N TRP A 131 -4.55 13.45 -11.55
CA TRP A 131 -3.68 13.77 -12.68
C TRP A 131 -3.72 12.61 -13.66
N TRP A 132 -3.36 11.40 -13.24
CA TRP A 132 -3.22 10.22 -14.10
C TRP A 132 -4.46 9.92 -14.94
N LEU A 133 -5.65 9.94 -14.30
CA LEU A 133 -6.91 9.53 -14.90
C LEU A 133 -7.61 10.66 -15.70
N LYS A 134 -7.08 11.88 -15.63
CA LYS A 134 -7.65 13.05 -16.32
C LYS A 134 -7.66 12.89 -17.84
N GLU A 135 -6.55 12.44 -18.41
CA GLU A 135 -6.34 12.33 -19.85
C GLU A 135 -6.26 10.88 -20.30
N PRO A 136 -6.82 10.53 -21.46
CA PRO A 136 -6.68 9.20 -22.02
C PRO A 136 -5.24 8.93 -22.46
N HIS A 137 -4.88 7.66 -22.62
CA HIS A 137 -3.59 7.19 -23.15
C HIS A 137 -2.35 7.54 -22.31
N ARG A 138 -2.52 7.94 -21.05
CA ARG A 138 -1.38 8.18 -20.16
C ARG A 138 -0.73 6.87 -19.70
N GLY A 139 0.59 6.91 -19.57
CA GLY A 139 1.42 5.77 -19.21
C GLY A 139 1.99 5.06 -20.44
N SER A 140 2.38 3.80 -20.26
CA SER A 140 3.10 3.04 -21.29
C SER A 140 2.24 1.94 -21.90
N GLY A 141 2.46 1.66 -23.19
CA GLY A 141 1.80 0.55 -23.89
C GLY A 141 0.39 0.86 -24.39
N LEU A 142 -0.28 -0.17 -24.92
CA LEU A 142 -1.60 -0.05 -25.53
C LEU A 142 -2.68 0.17 -24.45
N LYS A 143 -3.47 1.24 -24.61
CA LYS A 143 -4.57 1.57 -23.68
C LYS A 143 -5.97 1.20 -24.19
N SER A 144 -6.05 0.58 -25.37
CA SER A 144 -7.30 0.01 -25.87
C SER A 144 -7.83 -1.04 -24.90
N GLY A 145 -9.13 -0.99 -24.60
CA GLY A 145 -9.78 -1.90 -23.66
C GLY A 145 -9.54 -1.58 -22.18
N LYS A 146 -8.72 -0.57 -21.85
CA LYS A 146 -8.63 -0.03 -20.50
C LYS A 146 -9.80 0.92 -20.25
N ILE A 147 -10.59 0.68 -19.23
CA ILE A 147 -11.78 1.48 -18.93
C ILE A 147 -11.72 1.92 -17.48
N TRP A 148 -12.01 3.20 -17.22
CA TRP A 148 -12.18 3.73 -15.88
C TRP A 148 -13.47 4.55 -15.76
N LYS A 149 -14.46 4.09 -14.99
CA LYS A 149 -15.77 4.72 -14.76
C LYS A 149 -16.46 5.11 -16.07
N GLY A 150 -16.43 4.20 -17.04
CA GLY A 150 -16.99 4.39 -18.38
C GLY A 150 -16.13 5.25 -19.32
N LEU A 151 -14.95 5.71 -18.88
CA LEU A 151 -14.02 6.48 -19.69
C LEU A 151 -12.92 5.56 -20.23
N GLU A 152 -12.77 5.50 -21.55
CA GLU A 152 -11.77 4.63 -22.20
C GLU A 152 -10.33 5.14 -22.04
N ALA A 153 -9.38 4.24 -22.29
CA ALA A 153 -7.94 4.51 -22.32
C ALA A 153 -7.35 5.07 -21.02
N ARG A 154 -7.94 4.70 -19.87
CA ARG A 154 -7.47 5.08 -18.52
C ARG A 154 -7.04 3.84 -17.76
N ASP A 155 -5.74 3.73 -17.55
CA ASP A 155 -5.14 2.51 -17.00
C ASP A 155 -4.96 2.61 -15.48
N THR A 156 -5.91 2.05 -14.74
CA THR A 156 -5.83 1.97 -13.27
C THR A 156 -4.81 0.94 -12.79
N THR A 157 -4.49 -0.06 -13.62
CA THR A 157 -3.50 -1.10 -13.28
C THR A 157 -2.10 -0.51 -13.27
N GLU A 158 -1.71 0.25 -14.30
CA GLU A 158 -0.41 0.92 -14.33
C GLU A 158 -0.32 2.04 -13.28
N LEU A 159 -1.41 2.77 -13.05
CA LEU A 159 -1.51 3.75 -11.96
C LEU A 159 -1.20 3.09 -10.60
N ALA A 160 -1.80 1.93 -10.34
CA ALA A 160 -1.57 1.15 -9.13
C ALA A 160 -0.12 0.67 -9.03
N TRP A 161 0.43 0.17 -10.13
CA TRP A 161 1.81 -0.31 -10.20
C TRP A 161 2.81 0.78 -9.75
N TRP A 162 2.70 1.99 -10.30
CA TRP A 162 3.61 3.08 -9.95
C TRP A 162 3.45 3.56 -8.51
N SER A 163 2.20 3.79 -8.09
CA SER A 163 1.90 4.29 -6.75
C SER A 163 2.27 3.27 -5.65
N ALA A 164 1.87 2.01 -5.81
CA ALA A 164 2.22 0.93 -4.89
C ALA A 164 3.73 0.67 -4.92
N GLY A 165 4.37 0.70 -6.10
CA GLY A 165 5.82 0.52 -6.22
C GLY A 165 6.62 1.55 -5.42
N VAL A 166 6.22 2.83 -5.47
CA VAL A 166 6.85 3.88 -4.65
C VAL A 166 6.62 3.65 -3.16
N ALA A 167 5.40 3.29 -2.74
CA ALA A 167 5.09 2.99 -1.34
C ALA A 167 5.91 1.80 -0.83
N GLN A 168 6.02 0.73 -1.62
CA GLN A 168 6.80 -0.47 -1.31
C GLN A 168 8.30 -0.15 -1.22
N MET A 169 8.84 0.67 -2.12
CA MET A 169 10.24 1.12 -2.04
C MET A 169 10.51 1.88 -0.72
N ILE A 170 9.63 2.80 -0.34
CA ILE A 170 9.75 3.54 0.93
C ILE A 170 9.69 2.59 2.12
N MET A 171 8.80 1.60 2.08
CA MET A 171 8.72 0.57 3.10
C MET A 171 10.00 -0.26 3.20
N SER A 172 10.55 -0.74 2.08
CA SER A 172 11.78 -1.54 2.07
C SER A 172 12.98 -0.77 2.61
N VAL A 173 13.21 0.46 2.12
CA VAL A 173 14.30 1.32 2.60
C VAL A 173 14.09 1.70 4.07
N GLY A 174 12.87 2.06 4.45
CA GLY A 174 12.54 2.39 5.82
C GLY A 174 12.71 1.22 6.78
N ALA A 175 12.37 -0.01 6.37
CA ALA A 175 12.52 -1.21 7.19
C ALA A 175 14.00 -1.51 7.47
N LEU A 176 14.87 -1.36 6.47
CA LEU A 176 16.32 -1.40 6.64
C LEU A 176 16.80 -0.29 7.60
N GLY A 177 16.33 0.94 7.41
CA GLY A 177 16.65 2.07 8.30
C GLY A 177 16.27 1.81 9.75
N MET A 178 15.09 1.23 10.00
CA MET A 178 14.67 0.84 11.35
C MET A 178 15.60 -0.20 11.97
N LEU A 179 16.02 -1.22 11.22
CA LEU A 179 16.97 -2.23 11.70
C LEU A 179 18.29 -1.59 12.14
N LEU A 180 18.83 -0.70 11.30
CA LEU A 180 20.06 0.03 11.59
C LEU A 180 19.92 0.96 12.80
N GLN A 181 18.81 1.69 12.90
CA GLN A 181 18.55 2.64 13.99
C GLN A 181 18.44 1.96 15.36
N ARG A 182 17.75 0.83 15.44
CA ARG A 182 17.46 0.16 16.72
C ARG A 182 18.45 -0.95 17.09
N GLY A 183 19.22 -1.46 16.13
CA GLY A 183 20.20 -2.53 16.34
C GLY A 183 19.61 -3.92 16.61
N HIS A 184 18.31 -4.12 16.37
CA HIS A 184 17.63 -5.42 16.54
C HIS A 184 16.45 -5.58 15.58
N SER A 185 15.87 -6.78 15.51
CA SER A 185 14.77 -7.09 14.59
C SER A 185 13.36 -7.00 15.18
N GLY A 186 13.20 -6.59 16.45
CA GLY A 186 11.89 -6.44 17.13
C GLY A 186 10.80 -5.82 16.24
N GLY A 187 9.55 -6.30 16.30
CA GLY A 187 8.47 -5.87 15.40
C GLY A 187 8.53 -6.46 13.99
N GLN A 188 9.69 -6.97 13.55
CA GLN A 188 9.91 -7.58 12.23
C GLN A 188 10.47 -9.01 12.33
N SER A 189 10.45 -9.75 11.21
CA SER A 189 11.26 -10.97 10.98
C SER A 189 11.26 -11.38 9.51
N TYR A 190 12.24 -12.16 9.07
CA TYR A 190 12.25 -12.79 7.73
C TYR A 190 11.08 -13.74 7.48
N ALA A 191 10.39 -14.20 8.53
CA ALA A 191 9.19 -15.03 8.34
C ALA A 191 7.94 -14.21 7.99
N ILE A 192 8.01 -12.88 8.09
CA ILE A 192 6.93 -11.95 7.76
C ILE A 192 7.11 -11.38 6.33
N TRP A 193 8.33 -11.34 5.81
CA TRP A 193 8.70 -10.67 4.55
C TRP A 193 9.29 -11.65 3.54
#